data_AF-G7VHW8-F1
#
_entry.id   AF-G7VHW8-F1
#
_cell.length_a   1.000
_cell.length_b   1.000
_cell.length_c   1.000
_cell.angle_alpha   90.00
_cell.angle_beta   90.00
_cell.angle_gamma   90.00
#
_symmetry.space_group_name_H-M   'P 1'
#
loop_
_entity.id
_entity.type
_entity.pdbx_description
1 polymer ?
#
loop_
_entity_poly.entity_id
_entity_poly.type
_entity_poly.pdbx_seq_one_letter_code
_entity_poly.pdbx_strand_id
1 'polypeptide(L)'
;MQIFRPYVDHRRSAAFLDDLRLGKQRVEAKQVIKVILRRLGLINDGRRGWWNHPIVLMYFNGGEPYIEDLVKYFDAVVGEWVARGRRNSLGLGDLAPYLEKVRGTGGTPVTHVHEVEYRRVLVLKDPCFYLKKLSPRELEEVLETEPVPINGVNTWLFKRYERYKGFVAGLRRGEVDCHPLFEHDR
;
A
#
# COMPACT_ATOMS: atom_id res chain seq x y z
N MET A 1 -6.94 -6.02 3.67
CA MET A 1 -5.83 -5.24 4.24
C MET A 1 -4.86 -4.95 3.13
N GLN A 2 -4.52 -3.69 2.86
CA GLN A 2 -3.57 -3.34 1.81
C GLN A 2 -2.59 -2.28 2.32
N ILE A 3 -1.38 -2.26 1.76
CA ILE A 3 -0.43 -1.18 1.95
C ILE A 3 -0.24 -0.49 0.60
N PHE A 4 -0.24 0.84 0.55
CA PHE A 4 -0.02 1.60 -0.69
C PHE A 4 1.32 2.34 -0.63
N ARG A 5 2.30 1.85 -1.38
CA ARG A 5 3.64 2.42 -1.49
C ARG A 5 3.97 2.81 -2.93
N PRO A 6 3.28 3.81 -3.52
CA PRO A 6 3.58 4.28 -4.87
C PRO A 6 5.01 4.85 -5.01
N TYR A 7 5.69 5.06 -3.88
CA TYR A 7 7.08 5.43 -3.78
C TYR A 7 7.80 4.66 -2.66
N VAL A 8 9.07 4.32 -2.87
CA VAL A 8 9.94 3.83 -1.80
C VAL A 8 10.00 4.84 -0.66
N ASP A 9 10.06 6.14 -0.99
CA ASP A 9 9.97 7.21 0.00
C ASP A 9 8.59 7.23 0.70
N HIS A 10 8.64 7.14 2.04
CA HIS A 10 7.44 7.04 2.88
C HIS A 10 6.56 8.29 2.82
N ARG A 11 7.18 9.47 2.86
CA ARG A 11 6.47 10.76 2.90
C ARG A 11 5.83 11.06 1.56
N ARG A 12 6.55 10.83 0.46
CA ARG A 12 6.04 10.93 -0.90
C ARG A 12 4.89 9.96 -1.12
N SER A 13 5.00 8.71 -0.63
CA SER A 13 3.90 7.75 -0.65
C SER A 13 2.67 8.27 0.08
N ALA A 14 2.81 8.77 1.32
CA ALA A 14 1.70 9.30 2.09
C ALA A 14 1.03 10.51 1.39
N ALA A 15 1.83 11.49 0.98
CA ALA A 15 1.34 12.70 0.30
C ALA A 15 0.63 12.41 -1.03
N PHE A 16 1.03 11.34 -1.72
CA PHE A 16 0.40 10.94 -2.98
C PHE A 16 -1.03 10.44 -2.80
N LEU A 17 -1.39 9.84 -1.66
CA LEU A 17 -2.71 9.26 -1.45
C LEU A 17 -3.82 10.31 -1.32
N ASP A 18 -5.03 9.98 -1.79
CA ASP A 18 -6.24 10.69 -1.38
C ASP A 18 -6.55 10.43 0.10
N ASP A 19 -7.47 11.22 0.66
CA ASP A 19 -7.79 11.15 2.09
C ASP A 19 -8.45 9.84 2.52
N LEU A 20 -9.28 9.22 1.66
CA LEU A 20 -9.91 7.95 1.98
C LEU A 20 -8.86 6.85 2.14
N ARG A 21 -7.91 6.77 1.20
CA ARG A 21 -6.84 5.77 1.21
C ARG A 21 -5.81 6.08 2.28
N LEU A 22 -5.37 7.33 2.43
CA LEU A 22 -4.47 7.76 3.51
C LEU A 22 -5.04 7.42 4.90
N GLY A 23 -6.33 7.70 5.11
CA GLY A 23 -7.01 7.38 6.37
C GLY A 23 -6.99 5.89 6.69
N LYS A 24 -7.20 5.03 5.68
CA LYS A 24 -7.11 3.57 5.83
C LYS A 24 -5.69 3.08 6.11
N GLN A 25 -4.69 3.68 5.46
CA GLN A 25 -3.29 3.27 5.63
C GLN A 25 -2.81 3.37 7.08
N ARG A 26 -3.31 4.33 7.88
CA ARG A 26 -3.00 4.38 9.33
C ARG A 26 -3.45 3.12 10.05
N VAL A 27 -4.67 2.65 9.78
CA VAL A 27 -5.25 1.45 10.41
C VAL A 27 -4.56 0.20 9.88
N GLU A 28 -4.42 0.08 8.57
CA GLU A 28 -3.89 -1.13 7.92
C GLU A 28 -2.40 -1.33 8.21
N ALA A 29 -1.58 -0.27 8.24
CA ALA A 29 -0.16 -0.37 8.62
C ALA A 29 0.00 -0.86 10.06
N LYS A 30 -0.73 -0.28 11.02
CA LYS A 30 -0.71 -0.77 12.41
C LYS A 30 -1.20 -2.22 12.52
N GLN A 31 -2.20 -2.62 11.74
CA GLN A 31 -2.67 -4.00 11.70
C GLN A 31 -1.60 -4.96 11.18
N VAL A 32 -0.91 -4.64 10.07
CA VAL A 32 0.19 -5.45 9.54
C VAL A 32 1.30 -5.59 10.58
N ILE A 33 1.74 -4.49 11.21
CA ILE A 33 2.73 -4.50 12.30
C ILE A 33 2.28 -5.47 13.40
N LYS A 34 1.04 -5.35 13.87
CA LYS A 34 0.53 -6.20 14.95
C LYS A 34 0.48 -7.68 14.56
N VAL A 35 0.14 -8.00 13.30
CA VAL A 35 0.14 -9.39 12.82
C VAL A 35 1.57 -9.94 12.73
N ILE A 36 2.54 -9.15 12.27
CA ILE A 36 3.96 -9.55 12.26
C ILE A 36 4.45 -9.85 13.68
N LEU A 37 4.16 -8.98 14.64
CA LEU A 37 4.53 -9.18 16.05
C LEU A 37 3.91 -10.45 16.66
N ARG A 38 2.65 -10.77 16.31
CA ARG A 38 2.03 -12.06 16.69
C ARG A 38 2.71 -13.24 16.02
N ARG A 39 3.07 -13.13 14.75
CA ARG A 39 3.73 -14.20 14.00
C ARG A 39 5.13 -14.51 14.53
N LEU A 40 5.80 -13.50 15.10
CA LEU A 40 7.05 -13.65 15.85
C LEU A 40 6.85 -14.20 17.29
N GLY A 41 5.61 -14.43 17.74
CA GLY A 41 5.31 -14.89 19.09
C GLY A 41 5.48 -13.83 20.19
N LEU A 42 5.66 -12.56 19.82
CA LEU A 42 5.85 -11.46 20.78
C LEU A 42 4.53 -10.98 21.40
N ILE A 43 3.43 -11.07 20.64
CA ILE A 43 2.08 -10.80 21.11
C ILE A 43 1.29 -12.11 21.12
N ASN A 44 0.86 -12.54 22.30
CA ASN A 44 0.10 -13.77 22.50
C ASN A 44 -1.30 -13.45 23.04
N ASP A 45 -2.18 -12.93 22.17
CA ASP A 45 -3.56 -12.55 22.49
C ASP A 45 -4.59 -13.57 21.97
N GLY A 46 -4.16 -14.79 21.64
CA GLY A 46 -5.00 -15.87 21.10
C GLY A 46 -5.45 -15.67 19.65
N ARG A 47 -5.13 -14.54 19.01
CA ARG A 47 -5.57 -14.23 17.64
C ARG A 47 -4.55 -14.68 16.61
N ARG A 48 -4.97 -15.54 15.66
CA ARG A 48 -4.12 -16.01 14.54
C ARG A 48 -4.55 -15.51 13.16
N GLY A 49 -5.58 -14.66 13.09
CA GLY A 49 -6.08 -14.14 11.83
C GLY A 49 -5.00 -13.38 11.03
N TRP A 50 -5.07 -13.50 9.70
CA TRP A 50 -4.26 -12.74 8.73
C TRP A 50 -2.78 -13.09 8.64
N TRP A 51 -2.31 -14.14 9.33
CA TRP A 51 -0.91 -14.57 9.26
C TRP A 51 -0.42 -14.82 7.84
N ASN A 52 -1.26 -15.43 7.01
CA ASN A 52 -0.95 -15.77 5.62
C ASN A 52 -1.45 -14.70 4.64
N HIS A 53 -1.82 -13.52 5.13
CA HIS A 53 -2.20 -12.43 4.25
C HIS A 53 -0.96 -12.00 3.42
N PRO A 54 -1.05 -11.85 2.09
CA PRO A 54 0.13 -11.61 1.26
C PRO A 54 1.00 -10.42 1.67
N ILE A 55 0.38 -9.29 2.02
CA ILE A 55 1.12 -8.11 2.51
C ILE A 55 1.84 -8.39 3.83
N VAL A 56 1.28 -9.22 4.72
CA VAL A 56 1.96 -9.62 5.96
C VAL A 56 3.17 -10.46 5.62
N LEU A 57 3.02 -11.44 4.72
CA LEU A 57 4.12 -12.30 4.31
C LEU A 57 5.25 -11.52 3.63
N MET A 58 4.92 -10.56 2.77
CA MET A 58 5.88 -9.65 2.13
C MET A 58 6.72 -8.89 3.16
N TYR A 59 6.09 -8.30 4.17
CA TYR A 59 6.81 -7.57 5.22
C TYR A 59 7.45 -8.48 6.27
N PHE A 60 6.93 -9.69 6.49
CA PHE A 60 7.49 -10.69 7.39
C PHE A 60 8.78 -11.30 6.86
N ASN A 61 8.95 -11.35 5.53
CA ASN A 61 10.20 -11.71 4.85
C ASN A 61 10.86 -12.96 5.45
N GLY A 62 10.10 -14.06 5.47
CA GLY A 62 10.63 -15.37 5.91
C GLY A 62 11.00 -15.48 7.39
N GLY A 63 10.67 -14.50 8.24
CA GLY A 63 11.07 -14.47 9.65
C GLY A 63 12.01 -13.31 9.98
N GLU A 64 12.48 -12.58 8.97
CA GLU A 64 13.36 -11.42 9.09
C GLU A 64 12.64 -10.14 8.63
N PRO A 65 11.72 -9.61 9.44
CA PRO A 65 10.76 -8.64 8.97
C PRO A 65 11.38 -7.28 8.65
N TYR A 66 10.85 -6.61 7.62
CA TYR A 66 11.10 -5.20 7.33
C TYR A 66 10.27 -4.29 8.26
N ILE A 67 10.37 -4.51 9.57
CA ILE A 67 9.49 -3.88 10.56
C ILE A 67 9.74 -2.38 10.66
N GLU A 68 11.00 -1.96 10.57
CA GLU A 68 11.39 -0.55 10.66
C GLU A 68 10.85 0.26 9.46
N ASP A 69 10.88 -0.30 8.25
CA ASP A 69 10.29 0.32 7.05
C ASP A 69 8.80 0.57 7.25
N LEU A 70 8.09 -0.41 7.83
CA LEU A 70 6.66 -0.31 8.05
C LEU A 70 6.30 0.68 9.17
N VAL A 71 7.11 0.77 10.23
CA VAL A 71 6.97 1.80 11.28
C VAL A 71 7.19 3.20 10.70
N LYS A 72 8.27 3.41 9.94
CA LYS A 72 8.56 4.70 9.28
C LYS A 72 7.44 5.08 8.30
N TYR A 73 6.89 4.10 7.58
CA TYR A 73 5.71 4.31 6.74
C TYR A 73 4.48 4.74 7.54
N PHE A 74 4.18 4.04 8.65
CA PHE A 74 3.06 4.41 9.53
C PHE A 74 3.21 5.85 10.02
N ASP A 75 4.40 6.24 10.47
CA ASP A 75 4.68 7.59 10.96
C ASP A 75 4.50 8.64 9.85
N ALA A 76 4.96 8.35 8.62
CA ALA A 76 4.75 9.24 7.48
C ALA A 76 3.27 9.42 7.13
N VAL A 77 2.49 8.34 7.17
CA VAL A 77 1.04 8.38 6.92
C VAL A 77 0.31 9.15 8.01
N VAL A 78 0.65 8.94 9.29
CA VAL A 78 0.09 9.70 10.41
C VAL A 78 0.48 11.17 10.31
N GLY A 79 1.75 11.47 10.02
CA GLY A 79 2.25 12.83 9.85
C GLY A 79 1.50 13.58 8.74
N GLU A 80 1.35 12.97 7.57
CA GLU A 80 0.58 13.55 6.45
C GLU A 80 -0.90 13.74 6.82
N TRP A 81 -1.52 12.78 7.50
CA TRP A 81 -2.91 12.89 7.95
C TRP A 81 -3.13 14.09 8.87
N VAL A 82 -2.23 14.29 9.83
CA VAL A 82 -2.27 15.44 10.75
C VAL A 82 -1.95 16.74 10.02
N ALA A 83 -0.98 16.73 9.10
CA ALA A 83 -0.63 17.90 8.29
C ALA A 83 -1.82 18.40 7.43
N ARG A 84 -2.70 17.50 7.00
CA ARG A 84 -3.98 17.82 6.33
C ARG A 84 -5.07 18.35 7.27
N GLY A 85 -4.75 18.65 8.53
CA GLY A 85 -5.70 19.16 9.53
C GLY A 85 -6.66 18.11 10.07
N ARG A 86 -6.39 16.82 9.88
CA ARG A 86 -7.29 15.75 10.33
C ARG A 86 -6.89 15.23 11.71
N ARG A 87 -7.87 15.02 12.59
CA ARG A 87 -7.65 14.47 13.94
C ARG A 87 -7.10 13.04 13.88
N ASN A 88 -6.12 12.73 14.71
CA ASN A 88 -5.54 11.39 14.84
C ASN A 88 -5.57 10.91 16.31
N SER A 89 -5.97 9.67 16.51
CA SER A 89 -5.94 8.96 17.81
C SER A 89 -5.18 7.63 17.73
N LEU A 90 -4.57 7.33 16.58
CA LEU A 90 -3.80 6.11 16.35
C LEU A 90 -2.31 6.38 16.55
N GLY A 91 -1.66 5.54 17.34
CA GLY A 91 -0.20 5.50 17.49
C GLY A 91 0.30 4.08 17.67
N LEU A 92 1.62 3.90 17.75
CA LEU A 92 2.27 2.62 17.99
C LEU A 92 2.76 2.45 19.43
N GLY A 93 2.42 3.36 20.34
CA GLY A 93 2.90 3.31 21.74
C GLY A 93 2.53 2.03 22.48
N ASP A 94 1.34 1.46 22.20
CA ASP A 94 0.91 0.15 22.73
C ASP A 94 1.70 -1.03 22.15
N LEU A 95 2.45 -0.82 21.06
CA LEU A 95 3.28 -1.83 20.42
C LEU A 95 4.77 -1.64 20.69
N ALA A 96 5.19 -0.48 21.23
CA ALA A 96 6.60 -0.13 21.43
C ALA A 96 7.41 -1.19 22.21
N PRO A 97 6.93 -1.76 23.35
CA PRO A 97 7.69 -2.77 24.09
C PRO A 97 7.92 -4.08 23.32
N TYR A 98 7.11 -4.36 22.30
CA TYR A 98 7.29 -5.52 21.43
C TYR A 98 8.20 -5.19 20.26
N LEU A 99 8.08 -3.98 19.69
CA LEU A 99 8.91 -3.51 18.58
C LEU A 99 10.40 -3.46 18.98
N GLU A 100 10.72 -3.06 20.20
CA GLU A 100 12.08 -3.05 20.75
C GLU A 100 12.74 -4.45 20.78
N LYS A 101 11.93 -5.52 20.77
CA LYS A 101 12.41 -6.91 20.79
C LYS A 101 12.61 -7.51 19.40
N VAL A 102 12.17 -6.82 18.34
CA VAL A 102 12.26 -7.32 16.98
C VAL A 102 13.67 -7.07 16.44
N ARG A 103 14.35 -8.13 16.01
CA ARG A 103 15.51 -8.02 15.12
C ARG A 103 14.99 -7.97 13.69
N GLY A 104 14.79 -6.76 13.18
CA GLY A 104 14.35 -6.54 11.80
C GLY A 104 15.50 -6.54 10.81
N THR A 105 15.18 -6.75 9.54
CA THR A 105 16.12 -6.53 8.44
C THR A 105 15.97 -5.10 7.91
N GLY A 106 17.10 -4.44 7.66
CA GLY A 106 17.13 -3.09 7.08
C GLY A 106 16.63 -3.06 5.63
N GLY A 107 16.37 -1.86 5.11
CA GLY A 107 15.88 -1.68 3.74
C GLY A 107 14.35 -1.74 3.66
N THR A 108 13.83 -2.17 2.51
CA THR A 108 12.39 -2.18 2.21
C THR A 108 12.04 -3.34 1.29
N PRO A 109 10.84 -3.95 1.41
CA PRO A 109 10.37 -4.93 0.42
C PRO A 109 9.88 -4.25 -0.87
N VAL A 110 9.73 -2.92 -0.88
CA VAL A 110 9.18 -2.17 -2.02
C VAL A 110 10.29 -1.94 -3.04
N THR A 111 10.18 -2.59 -4.19
CA THR A 111 11.04 -2.34 -5.36
C THR A 111 10.38 -1.33 -6.31
N HIS A 112 11.11 -0.88 -7.33
CA HIS A 112 10.53 -0.02 -8.36
C HIS A 112 9.32 -0.64 -9.07
N VAL A 113 9.33 -1.96 -9.32
CA VAL A 113 8.16 -2.67 -9.86
C VAL A 113 6.95 -2.54 -8.94
N HIS A 114 7.16 -2.60 -7.62
CA HIS A 114 6.06 -2.37 -6.67
C HIS A 114 5.52 -0.94 -6.77
N GLU A 115 6.39 0.07 -6.88
CA GLU A 115 5.97 1.46 -7.03
C GLU A 115 5.03 1.65 -8.23
N VAL A 116 5.42 1.10 -9.40
CA VAL A 116 4.62 1.16 -10.62
C VAL A 116 3.26 0.47 -10.42
N GLU A 117 3.25 -0.73 -9.84
CA GLU A 117 2.01 -1.47 -9.60
C GLU A 117 1.10 -0.82 -8.55
N TYR A 118 1.67 -0.16 -7.54
CA TYR A 118 0.87 0.63 -6.62
C TYR A 118 0.27 1.86 -7.31
N ARG A 119 1.03 2.60 -8.14
CA ARG A 119 0.48 3.71 -8.93
C ARG A 119 -0.63 3.24 -9.86
N ARG A 120 -0.42 2.12 -10.56
CA ARG A 120 -1.42 1.47 -11.41
C ARG A 120 -2.69 1.16 -10.62
N VAL A 121 -2.59 0.46 -9.50
CA VAL A 121 -3.76 0.14 -8.66
C VAL A 121 -4.47 1.42 -8.19
N LEU A 122 -3.73 2.45 -7.78
CA LEU A 122 -4.32 3.70 -7.34
C LEU A 122 -5.11 4.39 -8.46
N VAL A 123 -4.57 4.46 -9.68
CA VAL A 123 -5.30 4.93 -10.88
C VAL A 123 -6.59 4.14 -11.08
N LEU A 124 -6.56 2.81 -10.97
CA LEU A 124 -7.78 2.00 -11.13
C LEU A 124 -8.82 2.20 -10.02
N LYS A 125 -8.36 2.70 -8.87
CA LYS A 125 -9.18 2.92 -7.68
C LYS A 125 -9.80 4.32 -7.68
N ASP A 126 -9.16 5.32 -8.30
CA ASP A 126 -9.69 6.67 -8.54
C ASP A 126 -8.94 7.34 -9.71
N PRO A 127 -9.37 7.11 -10.97
CA PRO A 127 -8.62 7.54 -12.14
C PRO A 127 -8.34 9.04 -12.14
N CYS A 128 -9.38 9.87 -11.95
CA CYS A 128 -9.25 11.31 -12.07
C CYS A 128 -8.44 11.93 -10.94
N PHE A 129 -8.45 11.36 -9.73
CA PHE A 129 -7.57 11.84 -8.66
C PHE A 129 -6.09 11.56 -8.94
N TYR A 130 -5.78 10.38 -9.47
CA TYR A 130 -4.39 9.93 -9.60
C TYR A 130 -3.74 10.26 -10.93
N LEU A 131 -4.48 10.28 -12.03
CA LEU A 131 -3.95 10.68 -13.34
C LEU A 131 -3.39 12.11 -13.31
N LYS A 132 -4.04 13.04 -12.60
CA LYS A 132 -3.56 14.42 -12.44
C LYS A 132 -2.35 14.58 -11.50
N LYS A 133 -2.00 13.54 -10.73
CA LYS A 133 -0.90 13.56 -9.77
C LYS A 133 0.39 12.94 -10.29
N LEU A 134 0.29 12.07 -11.30
CA LEU A 134 1.44 11.43 -11.93
C LEU A 134 2.15 12.45 -12.83
N SER A 135 3.48 12.43 -12.81
CA SER A 135 4.28 13.10 -13.85
C SER A 135 4.08 12.41 -15.20
N PRO A 136 4.36 13.09 -16.33
CA PRO A 136 4.24 12.48 -17.65
C PRO A 136 5.00 11.15 -17.78
N ARG A 137 6.21 11.06 -17.20
CA ARG A 137 7.02 9.84 -17.20
C ARG A 137 6.39 8.71 -16.36
N GLU A 138 5.86 9.02 -15.19
CA GLU A 138 5.20 8.00 -14.36
C GLU A 138 3.89 7.52 -14.98
N LEU A 139 3.17 8.42 -15.64
CA LEU A 139 1.96 8.07 -16.37
C LEU A 139 2.28 7.17 -17.56
N GLU A 140 3.27 7.54 -18.38
CA GLU A 140 3.77 6.72 -19.47
C GLU A 140 4.20 5.34 -18.96
N GLU A 141 5.01 5.28 -17.91
CA GLU A 141 5.44 4.03 -17.30
C GLU A 141 4.27 3.16 -16.85
N VAL A 142 3.26 3.73 -16.20
CA VAL A 142 2.03 2.99 -15.86
C VAL A 142 1.33 2.54 -17.13
N LEU A 143 1.09 3.36 -18.15
CA LEU A 143 0.27 2.96 -19.30
C LEU A 143 0.97 1.99 -20.26
N GLU A 144 2.29 2.11 -20.40
CA GLU A 144 3.06 1.43 -21.44
C GLU A 144 3.77 0.15 -20.96
N THR A 145 3.91 -0.06 -19.65
CA THR A 145 4.43 -1.32 -19.11
C THR A 145 3.33 -2.34 -18.86
N GLU A 146 3.60 -3.60 -19.20
CA GLU A 146 2.71 -4.71 -18.85
C GLU A 146 2.63 -4.88 -17.33
N PRO A 147 1.42 -5.02 -16.74
CA PRO A 147 1.28 -5.22 -15.31
C PRO A 147 1.99 -6.49 -14.84
N VAL A 148 2.77 -6.38 -13.76
CA VAL A 148 3.44 -7.54 -13.14
C VAL A 148 2.62 -8.04 -11.95
N PRO A 149 2.23 -9.33 -11.87
CA PRO A 149 1.44 -9.84 -10.75
C PRO A 149 2.25 -9.87 -9.46
N ILE A 150 1.79 -9.12 -8.46
CA ILE A 150 2.37 -9.06 -7.12
C ILE A 150 1.29 -9.43 -6.10
N ASN A 151 1.55 -10.51 -5.36
CA ASN A 151 0.65 -11.02 -4.33
C ASN A 151 0.37 -9.96 -3.26
N GLY A 152 -0.92 -9.65 -3.05
CA GLY A 152 -1.34 -8.62 -2.10
C GLY A 152 -1.44 -7.20 -2.66
N VAL A 153 -1.00 -6.98 -3.91
CA VAL A 153 -1.06 -5.69 -4.58
C VAL A 153 -2.13 -5.69 -5.66
N ASN A 154 -1.95 -6.51 -6.71
CA ASN A 154 -2.72 -6.38 -7.95
C ASN A 154 -3.13 -7.73 -8.59
N THR A 155 -2.94 -8.89 -7.95
CA THR A 155 -3.28 -10.17 -8.61
C THR A 155 -4.75 -10.31 -9.01
N TRP A 156 -5.65 -9.58 -8.35
CA TRP A 156 -7.06 -9.47 -8.73
C TRP A 156 -7.27 -8.80 -10.09
N LEU A 157 -6.35 -7.92 -10.53
CA LEU A 157 -6.39 -7.24 -11.83
C LEU A 157 -6.51 -8.26 -12.97
N PHE A 158 -5.72 -9.32 -12.88
CA PHE A 158 -5.58 -10.34 -13.92
C PHE A 158 -6.84 -11.20 -14.07
N LYS A 159 -7.71 -11.23 -13.04
CA LYS A 159 -9.04 -11.88 -13.15
C LYS A 159 -10.01 -11.11 -14.05
N ARG A 160 -9.71 -9.84 -14.35
CA ARG A 160 -10.53 -8.93 -15.15
C ARG A 160 -9.66 -8.16 -16.15
N TYR A 161 -8.66 -8.83 -16.72
CA TYR A 161 -7.63 -8.18 -17.52
C TYR A 161 -8.16 -7.46 -18.76
N GLU A 162 -9.23 -7.99 -19.39
CA GLU A 162 -9.88 -7.33 -20.53
C GLU A 162 -10.45 -5.94 -20.17
N ARG A 163 -11.06 -5.81 -18.98
CA ARG A 163 -11.58 -4.52 -18.50
C ARG A 163 -10.45 -3.51 -18.29
N TYR A 164 -9.33 -3.98 -17.75
CA TYR A 164 -8.12 -3.19 -17.59
C TYR A 164 -7.55 -2.73 -18.95
N LYS A 165 -7.42 -3.64 -19.93
CA LYS A 165 -6.97 -3.29 -21.29
C LYS A 165 -7.87 -2.26 -21.96
N GLY A 166 -9.20 -2.42 -21.82
CA GLY A 166 -10.17 -1.46 -22.34
C GLY A 166 -10.00 -0.07 -21.73
N PHE A 167 -9.80 0.00 -20.41
CA PHE A 167 -9.51 1.25 -19.70
C PHE A 167 -8.24 1.94 -20.20
N VAL A 168 -7.12 1.20 -20.31
CA VAL A 168 -5.85 1.76 -20.83
C VAL A 168 -5.99 2.22 -22.28
N ALA A 169 -6.70 1.47 -23.12
CA ALA A 169 -6.96 1.86 -24.50
C ALA A 169 -7.79 3.14 -24.59
N GLY A 170 -8.76 3.35 -23.69
CA GLY A 170 -9.51 4.60 -23.56
C GLY A 170 -8.61 5.78 -23.19
N LEU A 171 -7.77 5.61 -22.17
CA LEU A 171 -6.81 6.64 -21.77
C LEU A 171 -5.88 7.06 -22.91
N ARG A 172 -5.40 6.10 -23.73
CA ARG A 172 -4.58 6.39 -24.92
C ARG A 172 -5.32 7.20 -26.00
N ARG A 173 -6.66 7.11 -26.05
CA ARG A 173 -7.51 7.95 -26.93
C ARG A 173 -7.86 9.30 -26.31
N GLY A 174 -7.40 9.59 -25.10
CA GLY A 174 -7.76 10.80 -24.35
C GLY A 174 -9.11 10.71 -23.64
N GLU A 175 -9.73 9.52 -23.57
CA GLU A 175 -10.97 9.29 -22.83
C GLU A 175 -10.63 9.05 -21.36
N VAL A 176 -11.24 9.81 -20.45
CA VAL A 176 -11.05 9.63 -19.00
C VAL A 176 -12.38 9.31 -18.33
N ASP A 177 -12.55 8.05 -17.93
CA ASP A 177 -13.62 7.64 -17.02
C ASP A 177 -13.14 7.80 -15.58
N CYS A 178 -13.79 8.66 -14.81
CA CYS A 178 -13.44 8.92 -13.41
C CYS A 178 -13.95 7.84 -12.44
N HIS A 179 -14.75 6.86 -12.89
CA HIS A 179 -15.26 5.83 -12.00
C HIS A 179 -14.17 4.81 -11.65
N PRO A 180 -14.12 4.32 -10.40
CA PRO A 180 -13.24 3.22 -10.04
C PRO A 180 -13.51 2.00 -10.94
N LEU A 181 -12.45 1.44 -11.52
CA LEU A 181 -12.60 0.33 -12.47
C LEU A 181 -13.06 -0.96 -11.79
N PHE A 182 -12.83 -1.10 -10.49
CA PHE A 182 -13.23 -2.27 -9.70
C PHE A 182 -13.85 -1.78 -8.38
N GLU A 183 -15.09 -1.33 -8.46
CA GLU A 183 -15.92 -1.07 -7.29
C GLU A 183 -16.29 -2.39 -6.60
N HIS A 184 -16.25 -2.40 -5.27
CA HIS A 184 -16.75 -3.44 -4.37
C HIS A 184 -15.97 -4.75 -4.16
N ASP A 185 -14.84 -5.01 -4.81
CA ASP A 185 -14.02 -6.18 -4.44
C ASP A 185 -13.18 -5.89 -3.17
N ARG A 186 -13.77 -6.17 -2.01
CA ARG A 186 -13.08 -6.49 -0.76
C ARG A 186 -13.30 -7.95 -0.42
#